data_AF-A0A2V6UHU8-F1
#
_entry.id   AF-A0A2V6UHU8-F1
#
_cell.length_a   1.000
_cell.length_b   1.000
_cell.length_c   1.000
_cell.angle_alpha   90.00
_cell.angle_beta   90.00
_cell.angle_gamma   90.00
#
_symmetry.space_group_name_H-M   'P 1'
#
loop_
_entity.id
_entity.type
_entity.pdbx_description
1 polymer ?
#
loop_
_entity_poly.entity_id
_entity_poly.type
_entity_poly.pdbx_seq_one_letter_code
_entity_poly.pdbx_strand_id
1 'polypeptide(L)'
;MQCLAGLLAGGAMAVPMGPTTTQRAVDQMNSSSMRGVPTPPVRQAPRQDMVWVPDRFVPAPGAPQGVFEPGHWVTFTPEGGRIAPPPPVPGAIQGP
;
A
#
# COMPACT_ATOMS: atom_id res chain seq x y z
N MET A 1 -68.69 -26.88 26.72
CA MET A 1 -67.72 -25.79 26.57
C MET A 1 -67.26 -25.75 25.12
N GLN A 2 -67.75 -24.76 24.39
CA GLN A 2 -67.26 -24.33 23.08
C GLN A 2 -65.92 -23.62 23.29
N CYS A 3 -64.91 -23.80 22.43
CA CYS A 3 -64.21 -22.70 21.73
C CYS A 3 -62.94 -23.12 20.97
N LEU A 4 -62.97 -22.77 19.69
CA LEU A 4 -61.88 -22.46 18.77
C LEU A 4 -60.98 -23.59 18.25
N ALA A 5 -61.53 -24.29 17.25
CA ALA A 5 -60.79 -24.41 15.99
C ALA A 5 -60.70 -23.03 15.34
N GLY A 6 -59.49 -22.55 15.01
CA GLY A 6 -59.33 -21.35 14.21
C GLY A 6 -57.96 -20.67 14.33
N LEU A 7 -57.27 -20.61 13.19
CA LEU A 7 -56.19 -19.67 12.85
C LEU A 7 -54.84 -19.81 13.56
N LEU A 8 -53.99 -20.68 13.03
CA LEU A 8 -52.59 -20.32 12.73
C LEU A 8 -52.10 -20.97 11.42
N ALA A 9 -52.99 -21.08 10.43
CA ALA A 9 -52.60 -21.22 9.03
C ALA A 9 -52.28 -19.81 8.47
N GLY A 10 -51.23 -19.20 9.00
CA GLY A 10 -50.70 -17.92 8.52
C GLY A 10 -49.34 -18.18 7.92
N GLY A 11 -49.26 -18.17 6.59
CA GLY A 11 -48.10 -18.58 5.82
C GLY A 11 -46.78 -18.05 6.38
N ALA A 12 -45.86 -18.97 6.66
CA ALA A 12 -44.45 -18.68 6.64
C ALA A 12 -44.08 -18.28 5.21
N MET A 13 -44.31 -17.02 4.86
CA MET A 13 -43.63 -16.37 3.75
C MET A 13 -42.16 -16.34 4.15
N ALA A 14 -41.43 -17.40 3.82
CA ALA A 14 -39.98 -17.40 3.86
C ALA A 14 -39.52 -16.43 2.78
N VAL A 15 -39.50 -15.14 3.10
CA VAL A 15 -38.82 -14.14 2.29
C VAL A 15 -37.35 -14.56 2.31
N PRO A 16 -36.70 -14.81 1.16
CA PRO A 16 -35.26 -14.95 1.14
C PRO A 16 -34.70 -13.57 1.46
N MET A 17 -34.54 -13.27 2.75
CA MET A 17 -33.87 -12.06 3.19
C MET A 17 -32.41 -12.24 2.79
N GLY A 18 -32.02 -11.60 1.68
CA GLY A 18 -30.63 -11.48 1.30
C GLY A 18 -29.79 -10.90 2.46
N PRO A 19 -28.45 -10.98 2.40
CA PRO A 19 -27.59 -10.64 3.51
C PRO A 19 -27.94 -9.26 4.08
N THR A 20 -28.09 -9.20 5.41
CA THR A 20 -28.34 -7.95 6.10
C THR A 20 -27.13 -7.03 5.93
N THR A 21 -27.31 -5.72 6.09
CA THR A 21 -26.21 -4.75 6.01
C THR A 21 -25.03 -5.13 6.92
N THR A 22 -25.33 -5.66 8.11
CA THR A 22 -24.32 -6.18 9.04
C THR A 22 -23.59 -7.41 8.48
N GLN A 23 -24.31 -8.36 7.89
CA GLN A 23 -23.69 -9.54 7.27
C GLN A 23 -22.73 -9.14 6.15
N ARG A 24 -23.13 -8.18 5.29
CA ARG A 24 -22.24 -7.65 4.25
C ARG A 24 -20.99 -6.97 4.79
N ALA A 25 -21.11 -6.24 5.90
CA ALA A 25 -19.95 -5.60 6.54
C ALA A 25 -18.96 -6.63 7.12
N VAL A 26 -19.49 -7.71 7.72
CA VAL A 26 -18.67 -8.83 8.20
C VAL A 26 -17.99 -9.57 7.04
N ASP A 27 -18.72 -9.84 5.96
CA ASP A 27 -18.17 -10.49 4.77
C ASP A 27 -17.09 -9.63 4.12
N GLN A 28 -17.30 -8.30 4.05
CA GLN A 28 -16.31 -7.35 3.56
C GLN A 28 -15.05 -7.35 4.43
N MET A 29 -15.21 -7.33 5.76
CA MET A 29 -14.11 -7.39 6.71
C MET A 29 -13.30 -8.68 6.53
N ASN A 30 -13.97 -9.83 6.52
CA ASN A 30 -13.34 -11.13 6.30
C ASN A 30 -12.61 -11.19 4.95
N SER A 31 -13.24 -10.69 3.88
CA SER A 31 -12.62 -10.66 2.55
C SER A 31 -11.38 -9.75 2.50
N SER A 32 -11.36 -8.69 3.29
CA SER A 32 -10.22 -7.77 3.37
C SER A 32 -9.06 -8.39 4.15
N SER A 33 -9.36 -9.09 5.25
CA SER A 33 -8.36 -9.76 6.09
C SER A 33 -7.74 -10.99 5.44
N MET A 34 -8.48 -11.69 4.57
CA MET A 34 -7.97 -12.84 3.82
C MET A 34 -7.27 -12.44 2.52
N ARG A 35 -7.21 -11.14 2.20
CA ARG A 35 -6.55 -10.68 0.97
C ARG A 35 -5.05 -10.90 1.10
N GLY A 36 -4.46 -11.61 0.13
CA GLY A 36 -3.03 -11.84 0.08
C GLY A 36 -2.24 -10.53 0.07
N VAL A 37 -1.10 -10.52 0.75
CA VAL A 37 -0.18 -9.38 0.72
C VAL A 37 0.44 -9.28 -0.68
N PRO A 38 0.38 -8.12 -1.34
CA PRO A 38 1.06 -7.93 -2.62
C PRO A 38 2.54 -8.29 -2.49
N THR A 39 3.04 -9.12 -3.41
CA THR A 39 4.48 -9.39 -3.47
C THR A 39 5.19 -8.11 -3.90
N PRO A 40 6.11 -7.56 -3.09
CA PRO A 40 6.87 -6.40 -3.51
C PRO A 40 7.73 -6.75 -4.72
N PRO A 41 8.00 -5.79 -5.62
CA PRO A 41 8.96 -6.02 -6.70
C PRO A 41 10.30 -6.44 -6.11
N VAL A 42 10.98 -7.38 -6.78
CA VAL A 42 12.33 -7.81 -6.39
C VAL A 42 13.26 -6.62 -6.53
N ARG A 43 13.77 -6.11 -5.41
CA ARG A 43 14.81 -5.10 -5.42
C ARG A 43 16.15 -5.79 -5.61
N GLN A 44 16.95 -5.30 -6.54
CA GLN A 44 18.35 -5.71 -6.62
C GLN A 44 19.05 -5.31 -5.32
N ALA A 45 19.82 -6.24 -4.74
CA ALA A 45 20.66 -5.92 -3.61
C ALA A 45 21.69 -4.85 -4.02
N PRO A 46 22.05 -3.93 -3.11
CA PRO A 46 23.14 -2.99 -3.34
C PRO A 46 24.43 -3.75 -3.69
N ARG A 47 25.21 -3.21 -4.63
CA ARG A 47 26.52 -3.77 -4.97
C ARG A 47 27.50 -3.55 -3.81
N GLN A 48 28.56 -4.35 -3.73
CA GLN A 48 29.56 -4.24 -2.65
C GLN A 48 30.33 -2.91 -2.67
N ASP A 49 30.39 -2.24 -3.82
CA ASP A 49 31.00 -0.92 -4.02
C ASP A 49 30.05 0.25 -3.72
N MET A 50 28.85 -0.04 -3.22
CA MET A 50 27.85 0.97 -2.88
C MET A 50 27.75 1.22 -1.37
N VAL A 51 27.54 2.47 -1.01
CA VAL A 51 27.31 2.90 0.38
C VAL A 51 26.01 3.68 0.46
N TRP A 52 25.21 3.40 1.50
CA TRP A 52 24.00 4.16 1.78
C TRP A 52 24.35 5.53 2.33
N VAL A 53 23.79 6.57 1.72
CA VAL A 53 23.88 7.96 2.20
C VAL A 53 22.50 8.36 2.72
N PRO A 54 22.38 8.81 3.97
CA PRO A 54 21.10 9.24 4.52
C PRO A 54 20.65 10.59 3.94
N ASP A 55 19.37 10.91 4.16
CA ASP A 55 18.75 12.19 3.85
C ASP A 55 19.59 13.35 4.41
N ARG A 56 19.78 14.40 3.60
CA ARG A 56 20.55 15.58 4.01
C ARG A 56 20.14 16.83 3.25
N PHE A 57 20.42 18.00 3.84
CA PHE A 57 20.39 19.28 3.14
C PHE A 57 21.81 19.65 2.72
N VAL A 58 22.03 19.84 1.42
CA VAL A 58 23.35 20.12 0.84
C VAL A 58 23.39 21.58 0.36
N PRO A 59 24.45 22.34 0.67
CA PRO A 59 24.63 23.67 0.08
C PRO A 59 24.71 23.57 -1.45
N ALA A 60 23.95 24.40 -2.16
CA ALA A 60 23.98 24.47 -3.62
C ALA A 60 24.03 25.94 -4.08
N PRO A 61 24.79 26.26 -5.14
CA PRO A 61 24.79 27.60 -5.72
C PRO A 61 23.37 28.05 -6.08
N GLY A 62 22.95 29.23 -5.63
CA GLY A 62 21.61 29.77 -5.89
C GLY A 62 20.51 29.28 -4.95
N ALA A 63 20.79 28.38 -4.01
CA ALA A 63 19.85 27.92 -2.99
C ALA A 63 20.42 28.14 -1.58
N PRO A 64 20.24 29.33 -0.96
CA PRO A 64 20.82 29.66 0.34
C PRO A 64 20.32 28.78 1.49
N GLN A 65 19.12 28.21 1.37
CA GLN A 65 18.57 27.21 2.29
C GLN A 65 19.11 25.79 2.08
N GLY A 66 19.93 25.57 1.05
CA GLY A 66 20.37 24.26 0.60
C GLY A 66 19.30 23.51 -0.21
N VAL A 67 19.71 22.38 -0.79
CA VAL A 67 18.84 21.45 -1.52
C VAL A 67 18.66 20.20 -0.70
N PHE A 68 17.41 19.76 -0.55
CA PHE A 68 17.11 18.48 0.09
C PHE A 68 17.51 17.34 -0.86
N GLU A 69 18.39 16.47 -0.38
CA GLU A 69 18.82 15.27 -1.04
C GLU A 69 18.29 14.06 -0.28
N PRO A 70 17.30 13.33 -0.83
CA PRO A 70 16.82 12.09 -0.24
C PRO A 70 17.92 11.03 -0.16
N GLY A 71 17.77 10.12 0.78
CA GLY A 71 18.69 9.02 1.00
C GLY A 71 18.79 8.13 -0.23
N HIS A 72 20.02 7.82 -0.62
CA HIS A 72 20.33 7.08 -1.83
C HIS A 72 21.62 6.29 -1.68
N TRP A 73 21.80 5.29 -2.54
CA TRP A 73 23.05 4.54 -2.65
C TRP A 73 24.03 5.32 -3.54
N VAL A 74 25.27 5.48 -3.11
CA VAL A 74 26.36 6.03 -3.93
C VAL A 74 27.39 4.97 -4.23
N THR A 75 27.90 4.96 -5.45
CA THR A 75 29.10 4.16 -5.80
C THR A 75 30.34 4.94 -5.41
N PHE A 76 31.24 4.31 -4.65
CA PHE A 76 32.57 4.87 -4.39
C PHE A 76 33.53 4.43 -5.48
N THR A 77 34.19 5.41 -6.08
CA THR A 77 35.27 5.16 -7.05
C THR A 77 36.58 4.92 -6.30
N PRO A 78 37.50 4.08 -6.83
CA PRO A 78 38.81 3.83 -6.22
C PRO A 78 39.62 5.12 -5.96
N GLU A 79 39.36 6.17 -6.73
CA GLU A 79 40.02 7.48 -6.65
C GLU A 79 39.42 8.39 -5.54
N GLY A 80 38.45 7.88 -4.76
CA GLY A 80 37.79 8.60 -3.68
C GLY A 80 36.61 9.49 -4.12
N GLY A 81 36.29 9.49 -5.41
CA GLY A 81 35.08 10.13 -5.96
C GLY A 81 33.80 9.36 -5.64
N ARG A 82 32.66 10.04 -5.73
CA ARG A 82 31.31 9.47 -5.48
C ARG A 82 30.45 9.66 -6.70
N ILE A 83 29.87 8.58 -7.21
CA ILE A 83 28.90 8.63 -8.30
C ILE A 83 27.52 8.39 -7.68
N ALA A 84 26.75 9.45 -7.54
CA ALA A 84 25.32 9.34 -7.24
C ALA A 84 24.58 8.85 -8.49
N PRO A 85 23.54 8.01 -8.35
CA PRO A 85 22.65 7.71 -9.45
C PRO A 85 22.07 9.03 -10.00
N PRO A 86 21.89 9.15 -11.33
CA PRO A 86 21.31 10.35 -11.90
C PRO A 86 19.94 10.64 -11.26
N PRO A 87 19.58 11.91 -11.03
CA PRO A 87 18.27 12.25 -10.47
C PRO A 87 17.17 11.66 -11.34
N PRO A 88 16.07 11.14 -10.75
CA PRO A 88 14.97 10.61 -11.53
C PRO A 88 14.44 11.70 -12.47
N VAL A 89 14.42 11.39 -13.77
CA VAL A 89 13.84 12.26 -14.79
C VAL A 89 12.37 12.51 -14.46
N PRO A 90 11.87 13.76 -14.51
CA PRO A 90 10.45 14.06 -14.35
C PRO A 90 9.66 13.31 -15.43
N GLY A 91 9.02 12.20 -15.04
CA GLY A 91 8.30 11.30 -15.95
C GLY A 91 8.51 9.81 -15.68
N ALA A 92 9.60 9.41 -15.02
CA ALA A 92 9.88 7.99 -14.75
C ALA A 92 9.05 7.37 -13.61
N ILE A 93 8.25 8.19 -12.90
CA ILE A 93 7.37 7.75 -11.80
C ILE A 93 5.93 7.47 -12.26
N GLN A 94 5.62 7.70 -13.53
CA GLN A 94 4.33 7.31 -14.13
C GLN A 94 4.51 5.97 -14.86
N GLY A 95 4.47 4.88 -14.09
CA GLY A 95 4.05 3.59 -14.63
C GLY A 95 2.55 3.61 -14.97
N PRO A 96 2.07 2.68 -15.82
CA PRO A 96 0.69 2.66 -16.32
C PRO A 96 -0.37 2.58 -15.21
#